data_AF-A0A949HR51-F1
#
_entry.id   AF-A0A949HR51-F1
#
_cell.length_a   1.000
_cell.length_b   1.000
_cell.length_c   1.000
_cell.angle_alpha   90.00
_cell.angle_beta   90.00
_cell.angle_gamma   90.00
#
_symmetry.space_group_name_H-M   'P 1'
#
loop_
_entity.id
_entity.type
_entity.pdbx_description
1 polymer ?
#
loop_
_entity_poly.entity_id
_entity_poly.type
_entity_poly.pdbx_seq_one_letter_code
_entity_poly.pdbx_strand_id
1 'polypeptide(L)'
;MRLNHGRHLAYSANVHRGETWPETFQSLNNCALALRESVHPGRPFGIGLRLSRQAAGQLSERRTLAGFRRWLEKNDCYVFT
;
A
#
# COMPACT_ATOMS: atom_id res chain seq x y z
N MET A 1 1.39 -0.08 10.82
CA MET A 1 1.35 -0.31 12.28
C MET A 1 1.57 1.01 13.00
N ARG A 2 0.65 1.40 13.90
CA ARG A 2 0.84 2.55 14.79
C ARG A 2 1.73 2.14 15.97
N LEU A 3 2.84 2.83 16.12
CA LEU A 3 3.76 2.79 17.25
C LEU A 3 3.38 3.89 18.27
N ASN A 4 3.89 3.76 19.49
CA ASN A 4 3.73 4.79 20.52
C ASN A 4 4.21 6.16 20.01
N HIS A 5 3.54 7.23 20.47
CA HIS A 5 3.82 8.63 20.11
C HIS A 5 3.45 9.00 18.66
N GLY A 6 2.38 8.43 18.12
CA GLY A 6 1.84 8.81 16.80
C GLY A 6 2.71 8.42 15.60
N ARG A 7 3.67 7.51 15.80
CA ARG A 7 4.59 7.05 14.75
C ARG A 7 3.97 5.89 13.98
N HIS A 8 4.22 5.81 12.68
CA HIS A 8 3.72 4.74 11.83
C HIS A 8 4.91 3.91 11.31
N LEU A 9 4.94 2.62 11.64
CA LEU A 9 5.75 1.64 10.91
C LEU A 9 4.96 1.22 9.68
N ALA A 10 5.54 1.44 8.51
CA ALA A 10 4.88 1.24 7.23
C ALA A 10 5.80 0.56 6.23
N TYR A 11 5.17 -0.18 5.32
CA TYR A 11 5.88 -0.61 4.12
C TYR A 11 6.05 0.58 3.18
N SER A 12 7.29 0.87 2.81
CA SER A 12 7.61 1.90 1.82
C SER A 12 7.67 1.25 0.45
N ALA A 13 6.81 1.70 -0.46
CA ALA A 13 6.88 1.28 -1.86
C ALA A 13 8.19 1.72 -2.57
N ASN A 14 9.08 2.48 -1.92
CA ASN A 14 10.37 2.90 -2.46
C ASN A 14 11.33 1.75 -2.83
N VAL A 15 11.08 0.54 -2.32
CA VAL A 15 11.95 -0.63 -2.55
C VAL A 15 11.78 -1.18 -3.98
N HIS A 16 10.65 -0.93 -4.63
CA HIS A 16 10.40 -1.38 -6.00
C HIS A 16 10.12 -0.18 -6.92
N ARG A 17 10.88 -0.05 -8.02
CA ARG A 17 10.58 0.92 -9.07
C ARG A 17 9.44 0.39 -9.94
N GLY A 18 8.21 0.47 -9.44
CA GLY A 18 7.04 0.30 -10.31
C GLY A 18 6.92 1.51 -11.22
N GLU A 19 7.13 1.33 -12.53
CA GLU A 19 6.83 2.40 -13.49
C GLU A 19 5.33 2.51 -13.72
N THR A 20 4.62 1.38 -13.64
CA THR A 20 3.19 1.28 -13.85
C THR A 20 2.42 0.93 -12.57
N TRP A 21 1.11 1.19 -12.57
CA TRP A 21 0.22 0.82 -11.48
C TRP A 21 0.16 -0.71 -11.26
N PRO A 22 0.03 -1.57 -12.29
CA PRO A 22 0.02 -3.03 -12.09
C PRO A 22 1.27 -3.55 -11.39
N GLU A 23 2.46 -3.07 -11.76
CA GLU A 23 3.71 -3.44 -11.09
C GLU A 23 3.72 -2.98 -9.63
N THR A 24 3.35 -1.72 -9.39
CA THR A 24 3.24 -1.16 -8.04
C THR A 24 2.29 -1.99 -7.19
N PHE A 25 1.11 -2.32 -7.73
CA PHE A 25 0.08 -3.08 -7.02
C PHE A 25 0.51 -4.51 -6.74
N GLN A 26 1.22 -5.16 -7.68
CA GLN A 26 1.78 -6.49 -7.46
C GLN A 26 2.82 -6.49 -6.34
N SER A 27 3.71 -5.48 -6.29
CA SER A 27 4.66 -5.32 -5.19
C SER A 27 3.95 -5.09 -3.85
N LEU A 28 2.91 -4.25 -3.82
CA LEU A 28 2.10 -4.05 -2.62
C LEU A 28 1.43 -5.35 -2.16
N ASN A 29 0.82 -6.10 -3.08
CA ASN A 29 0.12 -7.33 -2.75
C ASN A 29 1.07 -8.41 -2.21
N ASN A 30 2.26 -8.53 -2.78
CA ASN A 30 3.22 -9.54 -2.36
C ASN A 30 3.94 -9.14 -1.05
N CYS A 31 4.40 -7.90 -0.95
CA CYS A 31 5.24 -7.47 0.16
C CYS A 31 4.43 -6.97 1.36
N ALA A 32 3.39 -6.17 1.15
CA ALA A 32 2.64 -5.59 2.27
C ALA A 32 1.85 -6.67 3.03
N LEU A 33 1.28 -7.66 2.33
CA LEU A 33 0.55 -8.75 2.98
C LEU A 33 1.49 -9.70 3.71
N ALA A 34 2.61 -10.11 3.07
CA ALA A 34 3.60 -10.98 3.71
C ALA A 34 4.22 -10.32 4.95
N LEU A 35 4.50 -9.01 4.89
CA LEU A 35 5.05 -8.27 6.02
C LEU A 35 4.02 -8.05 7.14
N ARG A 36 2.73 -7.86 6.79
CA ARG A 36 1.67 -7.76 7.80
C ARG A 36 1.57 -9.06 8.61
N GLU A 37 1.53 -10.20 7.93
CA GLU A 37 1.45 -11.52 8.57
C GLU A 37 2.69 -11.79 9.45
N SER A 38 3.88 -11.37 9.05
CA SER A 38 5.10 -11.64 9.81
C SER A 38 5.35 -10.67 10.98
N VAL A 39 4.94 -9.40 10.87
CA VAL A 39 5.28 -8.38 11.88
C VAL A 39 4.13 -8.09 12.83
N HIS A 40 2.87 -8.12 12.37
CA HIS A 40 1.74 -7.73 13.21
C HIS A 40 0.40 -8.29 12.71
N PRO A 41 0.11 -9.59 12.92
CA PRO A 41 -1.14 -10.21 12.49
C PRO A 41 -2.35 -9.54 13.16
N GLY A 42 -3.43 -9.37 12.40
CA GLY A 42 -4.74 -8.92 12.90
C GLY A 42 -4.86 -7.45 13.33
N ARG A 43 -3.97 -6.54 12.87
CA ARG A 43 -4.13 -5.09 13.11
C ARG A 43 -3.96 -4.25 11.84
N PRO A 44 -4.48 -2.99 11.83
CA PRO A 44 -4.37 -2.12 10.68
C PRO A 44 -2.94 -1.84 10.24
N PHE A 45 -2.67 -2.08 8.96
CA PHE A 45 -1.34 -1.93 8.36
C PHE A 45 -1.24 -0.65 7.52
N GLY A 46 -0.19 0.13 7.77
CA GLY A 46 0.03 1.40 7.09
C GLY A 46 0.91 1.21 5.87
N ILE A 47 0.54 1.79 4.74
CA ILE A 47 1.28 1.74 3.48
C ILE A 47 1.71 3.16 3.11
N GLY A 48 3.02 3.35 2.93
CA GLY A 48 3.57 4.56 2.33
C GLY A 48 3.64 4.39 0.81
N LEU A 49 2.82 5.13 0.08
CA LEU A 49 2.76 5.05 -1.37
C LEU A 49 3.72 6.06 -2.00
N ARG A 50 4.69 5.54 -2.75
CA ARG A 50 5.40 6.30 -3.77
C ARG A 50 4.98 5.80 -5.12
N LEU A 51 4.52 6.72 -5.96
CA LEU A 51 4.06 6.44 -7.31
C LEU A 51 4.93 7.18 -8.31
N SER A 52 5.23 6.54 -9.44
CA SER A 52 5.68 7.27 -10.63
C SER A 52 4.54 8.17 -11.13
N ARG A 53 4.86 9.14 -12.01
CA ARG A 53 3.83 9.96 -12.66
C ARG A 53 2.81 9.09 -13.42
N GLN A 54 3.27 8.05 -14.09
CA GLN A 54 2.43 7.15 -14.87
C GLN A 54 1.52 6.31 -13.95
N ALA A 55 2.08 5.71 -12.91
CA ALA A 55 1.31 4.92 -11.94
C ALA A 55 0.26 5.79 -11.21
N ALA A 56 0.60 7.04 -10.89
CA ALA A 56 -0.35 7.99 -10.31
C ALA A 56 -1.50 8.32 -11.28
N GLY A 57 -1.20 8.52 -12.57
CA GLY A 57 -2.21 8.73 -13.61
C GLY A 57 -3.16 7.54 -13.74
N GLN A 58 -2.62 6.32 -13.79
CA GLN A 58 -3.40 5.08 -13.87
C GLN A 58 -4.24 4.81 -12.61
N LEU A 59 -3.67 5.06 -11.42
CA LEU A 59 -4.40 4.93 -10.15
C LEU A 59 -5.55 5.94 -10.06
N SER A 60 -5.40 7.13 -10.63
CA SER A 60 -6.41 8.20 -10.62
C SER A 60 -7.65 7.86 -11.45
N GLU A 61 -7.60 6.83 -12.30
CA GLU A 61 -8.78 6.32 -13.00
C GLU A 61 -9.80 5.77 -12.00
N ARG A 62 -11.07 6.17 -12.15
CA ARG A 62 -12.14 5.86 -11.18
C ARG A 62 -12.23 4.37 -10.84
N ARG A 63 -12.13 3.50 -11.85
CA ARG A 63 -12.22 2.05 -11.68
C ARG A 63 -11.04 1.50 -10.87
N THR A 64 -9.84 1.98 -11.19
CA THR A 64 -8.58 1.57 -10.56
C THR A 64 -8.55 2.02 -9.11
N LEU A 65 -8.86 3.29 -8.84
CA LEU A 65 -8.94 3.83 -7.49
C LEU A 65 -9.96 3.08 -6.63
N ALA A 66 -11.16 2.82 -7.17
CA ALA A 66 -12.19 2.06 -6.47
C ALA A 66 -11.74 0.62 -6.17
N GLY A 67 -11.04 -0.03 -7.11
CA GLY A 67 -10.43 -1.34 -6.90
C GLY A 67 -9.39 -1.31 -5.78
N PHE A 68 -8.53 -0.30 -5.76
CA PHE A 68 -7.53 -0.15 -4.73
C PHE A 68 -8.11 0.11 -3.35
N ARG A 69 -9.15 0.96 -3.24
CA ARG A 69 -9.86 1.20 -1.97
C ARG A 69 -10.48 -0.07 -1.40
N ARG A 70 -11.16 -0.87 -2.24
CA ARG A 70 -11.70 -2.18 -1.82
C ARG A 70 -10.60 -3.13 -1.36
N TRP A 71 -9.44 -3.10 -2.01
CA TRP A 71 -8.29 -3.91 -1.59
C TRP A 71 -7.75 -3.45 -0.25
N LEU A 72 -7.66 -2.14 0.02
CA LEU A 72 -7.25 -1.60 1.32
C LEU A 72 -8.21 -2.06 2.42
N GLU A 73 -9.52 -1.90 2.21
CA GLU A 73 -10.56 -2.32 3.15
C GLU A 73 -10.52 -3.82 3.44
N LYS A 74 -10.43 -4.65 2.39
CA LYS A 74 -10.36 -6.11 2.51
C LYS A 74 -9.15 -6.58 3.34
N ASN A 75 -8.05 -5.84 3.27
CA ASN A 75 -6.79 -6.22 3.91
C ASN A 75 -6.49 -5.44 5.20
N ASP A 76 -7.45 -4.66 5.70
CA ASP A 76 -7.25 -3.77 6.86
C ASP A 76 -5.99 -2.91 6.71
N CYS A 77 -5.81 -2.35 5.51
CA CYS A 77 -4.69 -1.50 5.16
C CYS A 77 -5.15 -0.05 4.99
N TYR A 78 -4.26 0.91 5.23
CA TYR A 78 -4.51 2.32 4.97
C TYR A 78 -3.28 3.04 4.42
N VAL A 79 -3.53 4.13 3.71
CA VAL A 79 -2.49 5.03 3.16
C VAL A 79 -2.42 6.27 4.04
N PHE A 80 -1.21 6.79 4.30
CA PHE A 80 -1.01 7.93 5.20
C PHE A 80 -0.04 8.99 4.67
N THR A 81 0.31 8.93 3.38
CA THR A 81 1.22 9.86 2.69
C THR A 81 0.59 10.36 1.41
#